data_AF-A0A3D4HZ89-F1
#
_entry.id   AF-A0A3D4HZ89-F1
#
_cell.length_a   1.000
_cell.length_b   1.000
_cell.length_c   1.000
_cell.angle_alpha   90.00
_cell.angle_beta   90.00
_cell.angle_gamma   90.00
#
_symmetry.space_group_name_H-M   'P 1'
#
loop_
_entity.id
_entity.type
_entity.pdbx_description
1 polymer ?
#
loop_
_entity_poly.entity_id
_entity_poly.type
_entity_poly.pdbx_seq_one_letter_code
_entity_poly.pdbx_strand_id
1 'polypeptide(L)'
;MKLRSAMLVSAPVCLLTRMTHMADLNFIGNFIDCKALSESHVLFYTSVSEKDRGIFNEYRRLTGFSKITYLYDVDEGRYYYARDPRICGAGCGDIIVYDANGTRQLLVLQPHGSEDEKKKCYRNMRWLGDNISDNVWVCPLFDFIVSVKSGEEKNPLELILSAGTNGLVRYAGMDGVNIYFRAKYYPTGDQRLCAYNKETGRKSVAAALNLAEGEKDAFFSIDPSGGRAFKITDAGDYCAVKGILNSAVDTRYSKELGRFITCIDSRYIIARYVLSDGVDSFEFNSIYDIETKSQKNYECSCTVCGDTVVMY
;
A
#
# COMPACT_ATOMS: atom_id res chain seq x y z
N MET A 1 27.88 -25.97 -35.16
CA MET A 1 27.41 -26.71 -33.97
C MET A 1 27.72 -25.82 -32.76
N LYS A 2 26.93 -24.75 -32.54
CA LYS A 2 25.75 -24.61 -31.64
C LYS A 2 26.05 -24.75 -30.14
N LEU A 3 25.97 -23.60 -29.44
CA LEU A 3 25.43 -23.30 -28.09
C LEU A 3 25.95 -21.87 -27.76
N ARG A 4 25.25 -20.72 -27.88
CA ARG A 4 23.93 -20.27 -27.34
C ARG A 4 23.76 -20.77 -25.89
N SER A 5 23.70 -19.95 -24.84
CA SER A 5 22.98 -18.68 -24.70
C SER A 5 23.58 -17.83 -23.56
N ALA A 6 23.68 -16.51 -23.79
CA ALA A 6 23.79 -15.50 -22.72
C ALA A 6 22.37 -15.14 -22.27
N MET A 7 22.07 -15.27 -20.98
CA MET A 7 20.86 -14.69 -20.38
C MET A 7 21.22 -13.29 -19.87
N LEU A 8 20.96 -12.28 -20.70
CA LEU A 8 20.69 -10.93 -20.21
C LEU A 8 19.30 -10.95 -19.57
N VAL A 9 19.20 -10.54 -18.31
CA VAL A 9 17.90 -10.19 -17.71
C VAL A 9 17.66 -8.71 -18.03
N SER A 10 17.12 -8.44 -19.21
CA SER A 10 16.48 -7.17 -19.52
C SER A 10 15.13 -7.14 -18.81
N ALA A 11 14.89 -6.20 -17.90
CA ALA A 11 13.54 -5.93 -17.43
C ALA A 11 12.90 -4.90 -18.38
N PRO A 12 11.94 -5.29 -19.25
CA PRO A 12 11.21 -4.31 -20.05
C PRO A 12 10.23 -3.56 -19.14
N VAL A 13 10.58 -2.33 -18.76
CA VAL A 13 9.61 -1.41 -18.14
C VAL A 13 8.77 -0.81 -19.26
N CYS A 14 7.59 -1.39 -19.49
CA CYS A 14 6.64 -0.87 -20.46
C CYS A 14 5.85 0.29 -19.83
N LEU A 15 6.41 1.50 -19.87
CA LEU A 15 5.66 2.73 -19.60
C LEU A 15 4.87 3.08 -20.87
N LEU A 16 3.54 3.01 -20.77
CA LEU A 16 2.58 3.31 -21.83
C LEU A 16 2.58 4.81 -22.15
N THR A 17 3.59 5.28 -22.88
CA THR A 17 3.57 6.51 -23.67
C THR A 17 4.73 6.45 -24.67
N ARG A 18 4.40 6.39 -25.96
CA ARG A 18 5.30 6.44 -27.14
C ARG A 18 6.79 6.67 -26.85
N MET A 19 7.53 5.60 -26.54
CA MET A 19 9.00 5.61 -26.59
C MET A 19 9.48 4.51 -27.52
N THR A 20 10.00 4.91 -28.69
CA THR A 20 10.70 4.04 -29.65
C THR A 20 12.14 3.72 -29.22
N HIS A 21 12.52 4.05 -27.98
CA HIS A 21 13.83 3.75 -27.41
C HIS A 21 13.67 2.88 -26.17
N MET A 22 14.02 1.59 -26.29
CA MET A 22 14.27 0.75 -25.12
C MET A 22 15.57 1.23 -24.46
N ALA A 23 15.50 1.67 -23.20
CA ALA A 23 16.66 1.99 -22.40
C ALA A 23 17.10 0.76 -21.60
N ASP A 24 18.34 0.31 -21.81
CA ASP A 24 18.94 -0.77 -21.02
C ASP A 24 19.53 -0.19 -19.74
N LEU A 25 18.90 -0.50 -18.60
CA LEU A 25 19.33 -0.06 -17.28
C LEU A 25 20.22 -1.13 -16.64
N ASN A 26 21.45 -0.74 -16.29
CA ASN A 26 22.42 -1.60 -15.62
C ASN A 26 22.58 -1.16 -14.16
N PHE A 27 21.99 -1.91 -13.24
CA PHE A 27 22.09 -1.66 -11.79
C PHE A 27 23.07 -2.61 -11.13
N ILE A 28 23.58 -2.24 -9.95
CA ILE A 28 24.29 -3.17 -9.07
C ILE A 28 23.24 -4.00 -8.34
N GLY A 29 23.35 -5.33 -8.45
CA GLY A 29 22.41 -6.28 -7.86
C GLY A 29 21.25 -6.68 -8.77
N ASN A 30 20.42 -7.58 -8.26
CA ASN A 30 19.21 -8.05 -8.93
C ASN A 30 18.06 -7.05 -8.71
N PHE A 31 17.30 -6.76 -9.75
CA PHE A 31 16.04 -6.03 -9.65
C PHE A 31 15.07 -6.76 -8.70
N ILE A 32 14.45 -6.02 -7.78
CA ILE A 32 13.39 -6.53 -6.92
C ILE A 32 12.06 -5.88 -7.29
N ASP A 33 12.03 -4.56 -7.35
CA ASP A 33 10.80 -3.78 -7.47
C ASP A 33 11.10 -2.34 -7.93
N CYS A 34 10.07 -1.62 -8.37
CA CYS A 34 10.15 -0.20 -8.69
C CYS A 34 8.88 0.56 -8.35
N LYS A 35 9.03 1.86 -8.10
CA LYS A 35 7.92 2.79 -7.88
C LYS A 35 8.04 3.98 -8.83
N ALA A 36 7.06 4.16 -9.71
CA ALA A 36 6.90 5.40 -10.44
C ALA A 36 6.54 6.53 -9.46
N LEU A 37 7.37 7.57 -9.42
CA LEU A 37 7.12 8.77 -8.61
C LEU A 37 6.43 9.85 -9.44
N SER A 38 6.85 9.98 -10.70
CA SER A 38 6.24 10.85 -11.70
C SER A 38 6.40 10.23 -13.09
N GLU A 39 6.00 10.96 -14.13
CA GLU A 39 6.18 10.53 -15.52
C GLU A 39 7.67 10.37 -15.89
N SER A 40 8.54 11.19 -15.29
CA SER A 40 9.99 11.19 -15.59
C SER A 40 10.85 10.54 -14.51
N HIS A 41 10.28 10.11 -13.38
CA HIS A 41 11.08 9.67 -12.23
C HIS A 41 10.59 8.34 -11.67
N VAL A 42 11.51 7.38 -11.54
CA VAL A 42 11.22 6.03 -11.04
C VAL A 42 12.24 5.64 -9.97
N LEU A 43 11.77 5.17 -8.82
CA LEU A 43 12.62 4.50 -7.83
C LEU A 43 12.79 3.03 -8.20
N PHE A 44 14.01 2.53 -8.16
CA PHE A 44 14.36 1.12 -8.33
C PHE A 44 14.98 0.57 -7.05
N TYR A 45 14.59 -0.63 -6.68
CA TYR A 45 15.12 -1.37 -5.53
C TYR A 45 15.88 -2.60 -6.01
N THR A 46 17.11 -2.79 -5.50
CA THR A 46 17.93 -3.95 -5.85
C THR A 46 18.32 -4.78 -4.63
N SER A 47 18.53 -6.08 -4.89
CA SER A 47 19.00 -7.08 -3.93
C SER A 47 20.37 -7.61 -4.35
N VAL A 48 20.99 -8.37 -3.44
CA VAL A 48 22.25 -9.05 -3.70
C VAL A 48 22.16 -9.90 -4.98
N SER A 49 23.18 -9.79 -5.83
CA SER A 49 23.44 -10.73 -6.93
C SER A 49 24.71 -11.53 -6.59
N GLU A 50 24.91 -12.69 -7.22
CA GLU A 50 26.16 -13.45 -7.05
C GLU A 50 27.38 -12.64 -7.48
N LYS A 51 27.25 -11.90 -8.59
CA LYS A 51 28.29 -11.04 -9.16
C LYS A 51 28.69 -9.90 -8.22
N ASP A 52 27.71 -9.29 -7.55
CA ASP A 52 27.91 -8.05 -6.77
C ASP A 52 27.95 -8.31 -5.26
N ARG A 53 28.04 -9.58 -4.82
CA ARG A 53 27.97 -9.96 -3.40
C ARG A 53 28.97 -9.20 -2.52
N GLY A 54 30.18 -8.98 -3.02
CA GLY A 54 31.22 -8.21 -2.31
C GLY A 54 30.81 -6.76 -2.08
N ILE A 55 30.24 -6.11 -3.10
CA ILE A 55 29.79 -4.71 -3.03
C ILE A 55 28.64 -4.58 -2.01
N PHE A 56 27.67 -5.48 -2.05
CA PHE A 56 26.55 -5.45 -1.09
C PHE A 56 26.98 -5.73 0.35
N ASN A 57 27.95 -6.62 0.57
CA ASN A 57 28.48 -6.87 1.91
C ASN A 57 29.13 -5.61 2.48
N GLU A 58 29.93 -4.92 1.66
CA GLU A 58 30.58 -3.67 2.06
C GLU A 58 29.56 -2.54 2.26
N TYR A 59 28.61 -2.40 1.36
CA TYR A 59 27.52 -1.42 1.49
C TYR A 59 26.70 -1.65 2.76
N ARG A 60 26.34 -2.90 3.07
CA ARG A 60 25.65 -3.26 4.30
C ARG A 60 26.50 -2.98 5.54
N ARG A 61 27.81 -3.23 5.48
CA ARG A 61 28.74 -2.93 6.58
C ARG A 61 28.82 -1.42 6.87
N LEU A 62 28.80 -0.60 5.82
CA LEU A 62 28.92 0.87 5.93
C LEU A 62 27.60 1.55 6.30
N THR A 63 26.47 1.07 5.77
CA THR A 63 25.17 1.77 5.86
C THR A 63 24.15 1.04 6.73
N GLY A 64 24.35 -0.24 7.00
CA GLY A 64 23.35 -1.12 7.62
C GLY A 64 22.26 -1.62 6.67
N PHE A 65 22.21 -1.14 5.43
CA PHE A 65 21.14 -1.51 4.49
C PHE A 65 21.46 -2.75 3.66
N SER A 66 20.44 -3.59 3.45
CA SER A 66 20.54 -4.80 2.64
C SER A 66 20.19 -4.59 1.16
N LYS A 67 19.66 -3.41 0.83
CA LYS A 67 19.15 -3.03 -0.49
C LYS A 67 19.77 -1.70 -0.93
N ILE A 68 20.05 -1.57 -2.22
CA ILE A 68 20.45 -0.30 -2.83
C ILE A 68 19.23 0.28 -3.56
N THR A 69 18.99 1.57 -3.39
CA THR A 69 17.85 2.27 -4.00
C THR A 69 18.35 3.35 -4.95
N TYR A 70 17.82 3.34 -6.17
CA TYR A 70 18.16 4.27 -7.23
C TYR A 70 16.95 5.13 -7.59
N LEU A 71 17.16 6.43 -7.78
CA LEU A 71 16.24 7.30 -8.50
C LEU A 71 16.71 7.40 -9.95
N TYR A 72 15.94 6.85 -10.88
CA TYR A 72 16.18 7.02 -12.31
C TYR A 72 15.36 8.19 -12.83
N ASP A 73 16.04 9.12 -13.50
CA ASP A 73 15.46 10.19 -14.27
C ASP A 73 15.44 9.78 -15.75
N VAL A 74 14.23 9.67 -16.28
CA VAL A 74 13.96 9.25 -17.66
C VAL A 74 14.35 10.34 -18.66
N ASP A 75 14.15 11.61 -18.31
CA ASP A 75 14.45 12.75 -19.18
C ASP A 75 15.97 12.94 -19.33
N GLU A 76 16.71 12.73 -18.24
CA GLU A 76 18.17 12.83 -18.23
C GLU A 76 18.87 11.53 -18.66
N GLY A 77 18.18 10.39 -18.62
CA GLY A 77 18.76 9.07 -18.85
C GLY A 77 19.80 8.67 -17.80
N ARG A 78 19.63 9.12 -16.54
CA ARG A 78 20.63 8.97 -15.46
C ARG A 78 20.00 8.43 -14.20
N TYR A 79 20.79 7.72 -13.40
CA TYR A 79 20.39 7.29 -12.05
C TYR A 79 21.18 8.01 -10.97
N TYR A 80 20.54 8.16 -9.82
CA TYR A 80 21.05 8.78 -8.60
C TYR A 80 20.85 7.81 -7.43
N TYR A 81 21.78 7.79 -6.48
CA TYR A 81 21.67 6.92 -5.31
C TYR A 81 20.84 7.60 -4.21
N ALA A 82 19.72 6.99 -3.82
CA ALA A 82 19.05 7.38 -2.59
C ALA A 82 19.86 6.90 -1.39
N ARG A 83 20.03 7.78 -0.39
CA ARG A 83 20.84 7.50 0.81
C ARG A 83 20.03 7.55 2.10
N ASP A 84 18.86 8.18 2.07
CA ASP A 84 18.00 8.30 3.25
C ASP A 84 17.54 6.92 3.75
N PRO A 85 17.80 6.58 5.03
CA PRO A 85 17.36 5.33 5.64
C PRO A 85 15.86 5.03 5.48
N ARG A 86 15.02 6.06 5.49
CA ARG A 86 13.55 5.95 5.35
C ARG A 86 13.16 5.47 3.95
N ILE A 87 14.00 5.74 2.96
CA ILE A 87 13.78 5.38 1.55
C ILE A 87 14.44 4.04 1.23
N CYS A 88 15.68 3.84 1.68
CA CYS A 88 16.41 2.59 1.49
C CYS A 88 15.78 1.41 2.26
N GLY A 89 15.15 1.71 3.41
CA GLY A 89 14.41 0.73 4.20
C GLY A 89 13.03 0.37 3.62
N ALA A 90 12.39 1.30 2.91
CA ALA A 90 11.04 1.14 2.38
C ALA A 90 10.93 0.04 1.32
N GLY A 91 9.74 -0.56 1.21
CA GLY A 91 9.31 -1.28 0.02
C GLY A 91 8.55 -0.38 -0.95
N CYS A 92 8.27 -0.86 -2.16
CA CYS A 92 7.47 -0.12 -3.15
C CYS A 92 6.06 0.24 -2.63
N GLY A 93 5.44 -0.69 -1.88
CA GLY A 93 4.14 -0.48 -1.24
C GLY A 93 4.13 0.58 -0.14
N ASP A 94 5.31 0.91 0.40
CA ASP A 94 5.47 1.93 1.45
C ASP A 94 5.71 3.33 0.88
N ILE A 95 5.89 3.44 -0.43
CA ILE A 95 6.02 4.71 -1.14
C ILE A 95 4.71 5.02 -1.84
N ILE A 96 4.08 6.13 -1.47
CA ILE A 96 2.81 6.58 -2.04
C ILE A 96 2.99 8.01 -2.54
N VAL A 97 2.50 8.26 -3.75
CA VAL A 97 2.51 9.60 -4.33
C VAL A 97 1.07 10.06 -4.49
N TYR A 98 0.81 11.32 -4.16
CA TYR A 98 -0.51 11.92 -4.24
C TYR A 98 -0.41 13.41 -4.54
N ASP A 99 -1.48 14.01 -5.04
CA ASP A 99 -1.54 15.45 -5.28
C ASP A 99 -2.23 16.17 -4.12
N ALA A 100 -1.70 17.34 -3.76
CA ALA A 100 -2.26 18.26 -2.77
C ALA A 100 -1.99 19.70 -3.21
N ASN A 101 -3.02 20.55 -3.29
CA ASN A 101 -2.91 21.95 -3.72
C ASN A 101 -2.17 22.13 -5.07
N GLY A 102 -2.36 21.21 -6.02
CA GLY A 102 -1.67 21.22 -7.32
C GLY A 102 -0.18 20.84 -7.26
N THR A 103 0.33 20.46 -6.09
CA THR A 103 1.70 19.98 -5.90
C THR A 103 1.70 18.49 -5.60
N ARG A 104 2.59 17.76 -6.28
CA ARG A 104 2.78 16.33 -6.04
C ARG A 104 3.57 16.11 -4.75
N GLN A 105 3.05 15.26 -3.88
CA GLN A 105 3.60 14.94 -2.56
C GLN A 105 4.07 13.48 -2.53
N LEU A 106 5.11 13.23 -1.75
CA LEU A 106 5.62 11.91 -1.42
C LEU A 106 5.21 11.56 0.02
N LEU A 107 4.54 10.43 0.19
CA LEU A 107 4.25 9.81 1.48
C LEU A 107 5.14 8.57 1.63
N VAL A 108 5.85 8.48 2.75
CA VAL A 108 6.70 7.33 3.10
C VAL A 108 6.15 6.67 4.35
N LEU A 109 5.74 5.42 4.22
CA LEU A 109 5.30 4.58 5.32
C LEU A 109 6.51 3.86 5.91
N GLN A 110 6.61 3.85 7.23
CA GLN A 110 7.66 3.11 7.93
C GLN A 110 7.01 2.27 9.04
N PRO A 111 6.28 1.20 8.65
CA PRO A 111 5.69 0.28 9.61
C PRO A 111 6.79 -0.50 10.35
N HIS A 112 6.60 -0.74 11.65
CA HIS A 112 7.40 -1.75 12.35
C HIS A 112 6.84 -3.15 12.05
N GLY A 113 7.32 -3.74 10.96
CA GLY A 113 6.92 -5.07 10.51
C GLY A 113 5.42 -5.21 10.28
N SER A 114 4.96 -6.45 10.29
CA SER A 114 3.55 -6.81 10.27
C SER A 114 2.82 -6.34 11.53
N GLU A 115 1.49 -6.25 11.45
CA GLU A 115 0.67 -5.89 12.60
C GLU A 115 0.76 -6.91 13.74
N ASP A 116 0.96 -8.19 13.40
CA ASP A 116 1.15 -9.26 14.37
C ASP A 116 2.50 -9.12 15.08
N GLU A 117 3.56 -8.76 14.37
CA GLU A 117 4.85 -8.42 14.97
C GLU A 117 4.71 -7.20 15.88
N LYS A 118 4.09 -6.12 15.42
CA LYS A 118 3.82 -4.93 16.23
C LYS A 118 3.03 -5.26 17.51
N LYS A 119 2.02 -6.13 17.42
CA LYS A 119 1.24 -6.60 18.57
C LYS A 119 2.06 -7.49 19.51
N LYS A 120 2.97 -8.32 18.99
CA LYS A 120 3.94 -9.09 19.80
C LYS A 120 4.89 -8.13 20.54
N CYS A 121 5.34 -7.06 19.91
CA CYS A 121 6.17 -6.04 20.54
C CYS A 121 5.44 -5.38 21.71
N TYR A 122 4.16 -5.00 21.52
CA TYR A 122 3.32 -4.48 22.61
C TYR A 122 3.21 -5.44 23.80
N ARG A 123 2.91 -6.72 23.54
CA ARG A 123 2.81 -7.75 24.59
C ARG A 123 4.11 -7.91 25.39
N ASN A 124 5.25 -7.62 24.76
CA ASN A 124 6.59 -7.70 25.37
C ASN A 124 7.18 -6.32 25.70
N MET A 125 6.38 -5.25 25.73
CA MET A 125 6.85 -3.87 25.90
C MET A 125 7.65 -3.68 27.20
N ARG A 126 7.32 -4.43 28.26
CA ARG A 126 8.09 -4.43 29.52
C ARG A 126 9.58 -4.74 29.33
N TRP A 127 9.91 -5.56 28.32
CA TRP A 127 11.28 -6.00 28.03
C TRP A 127 11.91 -5.24 26.87
N LEU A 128 11.11 -4.81 25.88
CA LEU A 128 11.58 -4.16 24.66
C LEU A 128 11.65 -2.62 24.76
N GLY A 129 10.94 -2.03 25.72
CA GLY A 129 10.80 -0.57 25.84
C GLY A 129 9.82 0.04 24.82
N ASP A 130 9.90 1.35 24.66
CA ASP A 130 8.99 2.19 23.88
C ASP A 130 9.54 2.65 22.52
N ASN A 131 10.69 2.11 22.10
CA ASN A 131 11.39 2.50 20.87
C ASN A 131 10.82 1.89 19.58
N ILE A 132 9.67 1.22 19.64
CA ILE A 132 9.07 0.52 18.49
C ILE A 132 7.96 1.40 17.94
N SER A 133 8.20 2.04 16.80
CA SER A 133 7.26 2.99 16.20
C SER A 133 6.86 2.59 14.79
N ASP A 134 5.59 2.81 14.47
CA ASP A 134 5.17 3.04 13.10
C ASP A 134 5.29 4.53 12.83
N ASN A 135 5.88 4.93 11.70
CA ASN A 135 6.00 6.33 11.33
C ASN A 135 5.46 6.57 9.92
N VAL A 136 4.92 7.76 9.70
CA VAL A 136 4.45 8.23 8.40
C VAL A 136 5.07 9.58 8.14
N TRP A 137 5.76 9.68 7.01
CA TRP A 137 6.50 10.87 6.62
C TRP A 137 5.94 11.46 5.34
N VAL A 138 6.05 12.78 5.19
CA VAL A 138 5.62 13.51 3.98
C VAL A 138 6.67 14.50 3.53
N CYS A 139 6.80 14.72 2.23
CA CYS A 139 7.43 15.92 1.67
C CYS A 139 6.93 16.21 0.26
N PRO A 140 7.13 17.44 -0.26
CA PRO A 140 6.96 17.71 -1.68
C PRO A 140 7.86 16.79 -2.51
N LEU A 141 7.29 16.18 -3.55
CA LEU A 141 8.03 15.22 -4.38
C LEU A 141 9.21 15.89 -5.09
N PHE A 142 9.05 17.16 -5.49
CA PHE A 142 10.11 17.93 -6.11
C PHE A 142 11.34 18.06 -5.19
N ASP A 143 11.12 18.43 -3.93
CA ASP A 143 12.20 18.60 -2.95
C ASP A 143 12.90 17.27 -2.66
N PHE A 144 12.15 16.16 -2.62
CA PHE A 144 12.72 14.83 -2.55
C PHE A 144 13.65 14.51 -3.72
N ILE A 145 13.22 14.77 -4.96
CA ILE A 145 14.01 14.51 -6.16
C ILE A 145 15.29 15.34 -6.14
N VAL A 146 15.19 16.64 -5.84
CA VAL A 146 16.34 17.55 -5.76
C VAL A 146 17.34 17.08 -4.69
N SER A 147 16.86 16.69 -3.52
CA SER A 147 17.68 16.16 -2.42
C SER A 147 18.44 14.90 -2.82
N VAL A 148 17.77 13.93 -3.46
CA VAL A 148 18.42 12.70 -3.95
C VAL A 148 19.45 12.99 -5.05
N LYS A 149 19.11 13.85 -6.02
CA LYS A 149 20.04 14.26 -7.09
C LYS A 149 21.29 14.97 -6.55
N SER A 150 21.12 15.72 -5.46
CA SER A 150 22.21 16.42 -4.76
C SER A 150 23.05 15.48 -3.88
N GLY A 151 22.65 14.22 -3.73
CA GLY A 151 23.36 13.21 -2.96
C GLY A 151 23.24 13.37 -1.44
N GLU A 152 22.18 14.04 -0.97
CA GLU A 152 21.92 14.24 0.45
C GLU A 152 21.64 12.91 1.17
N GLU A 153 22.10 12.80 2.42
CA GLU A 153 21.88 11.60 3.25
C GLU A 153 20.53 11.61 3.97
N LYS A 154 19.89 12.79 4.08
CA LYS A 154 18.61 12.97 4.76
C LYS A 154 17.72 13.85 3.91
N ASN A 155 16.65 13.28 3.41
CA ASN A 155 15.67 13.94 2.57
C ASN A 155 14.74 14.80 3.44
N PRO A 156 14.07 15.83 2.88
CA PRO A 156 13.25 16.80 3.62
C PRO A 156 11.87 16.24 4.05
N LEU A 157 11.84 15.01 4.54
CA LEU A 157 10.66 14.28 5.01
C LEU A 157 10.28 14.72 6.43
N GLU A 158 9.04 15.21 6.58
CA GLU A 158 8.41 15.62 7.84
C GLU A 158 7.56 14.49 8.44
N LEU A 159 7.66 14.24 9.75
CA LEU A 159 6.86 13.24 10.44
C LEU A 159 5.43 13.75 10.67
N ILE A 160 4.44 13.13 10.04
CA ILE A 160 3.03 13.52 10.21
C ILE A 160 2.27 12.61 11.17
N LEU A 161 2.59 11.32 11.25
CA LEU A 161 1.95 10.40 12.19
C LEU A 161 3.00 9.45 12.78
N SER A 162 2.84 9.14 14.05
CA SER A 162 3.62 8.11 14.73
C SER A 162 2.77 7.35 15.73
N ALA A 163 2.96 6.04 15.79
CA ALA A 163 2.39 5.18 16.81
C ALA A 163 3.50 4.34 17.45
N GLY A 164 3.78 4.61 18.73
CA GLY A 164 4.78 3.89 19.52
C GLY A 164 4.36 2.45 19.85
N THR A 165 5.05 1.81 20.79
CA THR A 165 4.85 0.38 21.11
C THR A 165 3.41 0.06 21.55
N ASN A 166 2.70 1.03 22.12
CA ASN A 166 1.32 0.90 22.60
C ASN A 166 0.23 1.02 21.52
N GLY A 167 0.61 1.27 20.26
CA GLY A 167 -0.35 1.45 19.20
C GLY A 167 0.18 1.06 17.82
N LEU A 168 -0.65 1.35 16.83
CA LEU A 168 -0.44 1.04 15.43
C LEU A 168 -0.96 2.21 14.59
N VAL A 169 -0.26 2.54 13.52
CA VAL A 169 -0.81 3.33 12.41
C VAL A 169 -0.46 2.67 11.08
N ARG A 170 -1.47 2.48 10.21
CA ARG A 170 -1.34 1.84 8.90
C ARG A 170 -2.12 2.62 7.86
N TYR A 171 -1.53 2.83 6.69
CA TYR A 171 -2.23 3.42 5.55
C TYR A 171 -3.46 2.58 5.21
N ALA A 172 -4.57 3.26 4.93
CA ALA A 172 -5.88 2.64 4.73
C ALA A 172 -6.57 3.09 3.44
N GLY A 173 -5.97 4.04 2.70
CA GLY A 173 -6.53 4.58 1.45
C GLY A 173 -6.47 6.09 1.40
N MET A 174 -7.00 6.66 0.33
CA MET A 174 -7.19 8.11 0.19
C MET A 174 -8.36 8.39 -0.74
N ASP A 175 -8.93 9.59 -0.62
CA ASP A 175 -9.88 10.17 -1.57
C ASP A 175 -9.34 11.50 -2.11
N GLY A 176 -10.18 12.33 -2.73
CA GLY A 176 -9.75 13.63 -3.26
C GLY A 176 -9.22 14.61 -2.20
N VAL A 177 -9.60 14.44 -0.93
CA VAL A 177 -9.40 15.44 0.14
C VAL A 177 -8.45 14.94 1.23
N ASN A 178 -8.52 13.66 1.57
CA ASN A 178 -7.87 13.08 2.73
C ASN A 178 -7.06 11.84 2.39
N ILE A 179 -6.06 11.59 3.22
CA ILE A 179 -5.40 10.29 3.35
C ILE A 179 -5.91 9.65 4.64
N TYR A 180 -6.28 8.38 4.56
CA TYR A 180 -6.84 7.63 5.68
C TYR A 180 -5.82 6.67 6.26
N PHE A 181 -5.79 6.63 7.58
CA PHE A 181 -4.94 5.72 8.35
C PHE A 181 -5.77 4.96 9.37
N ARG A 182 -5.61 3.65 9.40
CA ARG A 182 -6.14 2.82 10.46
C ARG A 182 -5.23 2.93 11.67
N ALA A 183 -5.77 3.47 12.76
CA ALA A 183 -5.08 3.59 14.03
C ALA A 183 -5.66 2.58 15.03
N LYS A 184 -4.81 1.96 15.83
CA LYS A 184 -5.23 1.08 16.92
C LYS A 184 -4.44 1.39 18.18
N TYR A 185 -5.13 1.50 19.31
CA TYR A 185 -4.53 1.59 20.62
C TYR A 185 -4.66 0.23 21.32
N TYR A 186 -3.54 -0.46 21.53
CA TYR A 186 -3.57 -1.83 22.04
C TYR A 186 -4.10 -1.98 23.46
N PRO A 187 -3.85 -1.06 24.43
CA PRO A 187 -4.34 -1.21 25.80
C PRO A 187 -5.86 -1.34 25.93
N THR A 188 -6.63 -0.57 25.15
CA THR A 188 -8.10 -0.64 25.18
C THR A 188 -8.69 -1.40 24.00
N GLY A 189 -7.89 -1.68 22.97
CA GLY A 189 -8.38 -2.23 21.70
C GLY A 189 -9.16 -1.22 20.84
N ASP A 190 -9.17 0.06 21.21
CA ASP A 190 -9.81 1.13 20.43
C ASP A 190 -9.16 1.22 19.05
N GLN A 191 -9.98 1.24 18.01
CA GLN A 191 -9.56 1.23 16.63
C GLN A 191 -10.37 2.25 15.85
N ARG A 192 -9.67 3.10 15.11
CA ARG A 192 -10.28 4.22 14.37
C ARG A 192 -9.71 4.30 12.98
N LEU A 193 -10.50 4.88 12.09
CA LEU A 193 -10.03 5.41 10.83
C LEU A 193 -9.79 6.91 11.04
N CYS A 194 -8.54 7.34 10.90
CA CYS A 194 -8.13 8.73 11.05
C CYS A 194 -7.92 9.34 9.66
N ALA A 195 -8.42 10.55 9.44
CA ALA A 195 -8.15 11.32 8.24
C ALA A 195 -7.00 12.30 8.48
N TYR A 196 -6.13 12.42 7.48
CA TYR A 196 -5.16 13.50 7.32
C TYR A 196 -5.56 14.29 6.09
N ASN A 197 -5.97 15.55 6.29
CA ASN A 197 -6.36 16.43 5.19
C ASN A 197 -5.12 16.82 4.37
N LYS A 198 -5.16 16.55 3.07
CA LYS A 198 -4.02 16.71 2.15
C LYS A 198 -3.52 18.14 2.06
N GLU A 199 -4.43 19.12 2.17
CA GLU A 199 -4.10 20.54 1.97
C GLU A 199 -3.66 21.23 3.27
N THR A 200 -4.35 20.96 4.37
CA THR A 200 -4.17 21.67 5.65
C THR A 200 -3.30 20.91 6.65
N GLY A 201 -3.03 19.63 6.40
CA GLY A 201 -2.37 18.72 7.34
C GLY A 201 -3.17 18.41 8.60
N ARG A 202 -4.44 18.87 8.68
CA ARG A 202 -5.30 18.65 9.84
C ARG A 202 -5.63 17.16 9.98
N LYS A 203 -5.54 16.67 11.21
CA LYS A 203 -5.89 15.29 11.59
C LYS A 203 -7.26 15.26 12.25
N SER A 204 -8.09 14.27 11.89
CA SER A 204 -9.39 14.04 12.51
C SER A 204 -9.73 12.55 12.56
N VAL A 205 -10.74 12.19 13.36
CA VAL A 205 -11.31 10.83 13.33
C VAL A 205 -12.40 10.81 12.27
N ALA A 206 -12.25 9.94 11.27
CA ALA A 206 -13.21 9.76 10.19
C ALA A 206 -14.30 8.74 10.57
N ALA A 207 -13.92 7.64 11.24
CA ALA A 207 -14.85 6.62 11.69
C ALA A 207 -14.30 5.83 12.90
N ALA A 208 -15.19 5.31 13.73
CA ALA A 208 -14.87 4.31 14.73
C ALA A 208 -14.95 2.90 14.10
N LEU A 209 -13.98 2.03 14.43
CA LEU A 209 -13.88 0.65 13.94
C LEU A 209 -14.04 -0.35 15.09
N ASN A 210 -14.83 0.03 16.09
CA ASN A 210 -15.22 -0.80 17.22
C ASN A 210 -16.72 -1.09 17.16
N LEU A 211 -17.11 -2.24 17.72
CA LEU A 211 -18.51 -2.54 17.96
C LEU A 211 -18.94 -1.85 19.25
N ALA A 212 -20.14 -1.28 19.24
CA ALA A 212 -20.78 -0.79 20.46
C ALA A 212 -21.25 -1.99 21.32
N GLU A 213 -21.47 -1.74 22.60
CA GLU A 213 -21.96 -2.76 23.53
C GLU A 213 -23.31 -3.32 23.06
N GLY A 214 -23.43 -4.65 22.99
CA GLY A 214 -24.63 -5.35 22.53
C GLY A 214 -24.82 -5.40 21.01
N GLU A 215 -23.90 -4.86 20.20
CA GLU A 215 -23.93 -5.06 18.75
C GLU A 215 -23.58 -6.49 18.36
N LYS A 216 -24.17 -6.95 17.25
CA LYS A 216 -23.82 -8.24 16.63
C LYS A 216 -22.38 -8.24 16.13
N ASP A 217 -21.79 -9.43 16.09
CA ASP A 217 -20.48 -9.65 15.50
C ASP A 217 -20.43 -9.11 14.07
N ALA A 218 -19.44 -8.25 13.83
CA ALA A 218 -19.19 -7.62 12.56
C ALA A 218 -17.69 -7.41 12.35
N PHE A 219 -17.28 -7.36 11.09
CA PHE A 219 -15.94 -6.95 10.69
C PHE A 219 -15.99 -5.68 9.85
N PHE A 220 -14.88 -4.98 9.78
CA PHE A 220 -14.74 -3.77 8.97
C PHE A 220 -13.94 -4.08 7.71
N SER A 221 -14.49 -3.76 6.53
CA SER A 221 -13.75 -3.77 5.26
C SER A 221 -13.33 -2.34 4.93
N ILE A 222 -12.08 -2.15 4.56
CA ILE A 222 -11.56 -0.84 4.14
C ILE A 222 -11.01 -1.00 2.74
N ASP A 223 -11.54 -0.20 1.82
CA ASP A 223 -11.14 -0.15 0.44
C ASP A 223 -10.12 0.99 0.25
N PRO A 224 -8.84 0.67 -0.02
CA PRO A 224 -7.81 1.68 -0.22
C PRO A 224 -8.04 2.51 -1.48
N SER A 225 -8.73 1.93 -2.47
CA SER A 225 -9.05 2.51 -3.77
C SER A 225 -10.32 3.36 -3.65
N GLY A 226 -10.21 4.53 -3.02
CA GLY A 226 -11.32 5.48 -2.81
C GLY A 226 -11.55 5.85 -1.34
N GLY A 227 -10.77 5.28 -0.42
CA GLY A 227 -10.87 5.61 1.02
C GLY A 227 -12.24 5.26 1.60
N ARG A 228 -12.86 4.18 1.12
CA ARG A 228 -14.18 3.74 1.58
C ARG A 228 -14.03 2.76 2.73
N ALA A 229 -14.97 2.80 3.67
CA ALA A 229 -15.01 1.82 4.73
C ALA A 229 -16.44 1.34 4.98
N PHE A 230 -16.55 0.06 5.32
CA PHE A 230 -17.81 -0.65 5.46
C PHE A 230 -17.79 -1.48 6.74
N LYS A 231 -18.95 -1.54 7.41
CA LYS A 231 -19.23 -2.49 8.48
C LYS A 231 -20.03 -3.65 7.89
N ILE A 232 -19.52 -4.86 8.05
CA ILE A 232 -20.13 -6.10 7.55
C ILE A 232 -20.57 -6.92 8.75
N THR A 233 -21.88 -7.04 8.93
CA THR A 233 -22.49 -7.75 10.07
C THR A 233 -23.06 -9.08 9.62
N ASP A 234 -22.79 -10.14 10.37
CA ASP A 234 -23.38 -11.45 10.10
C ASP A 234 -24.89 -11.43 10.41
N ALA A 235 -25.70 -11.84 9.43
CA ALA A 235 -27.15 -11.94 9.52
C ALA A 235 -27.68 -13.31 9.05
N GLY A 236 -26.98 -14.40 9.39
CA GLY A 236 -27.39 -15.77 9.04
C GLY A 236 -26.97 -16.11 7.62
N ASP A 237 -27.91 -16.35 6.71
CA ASP A 237 -27.61 -16.66 5.29
C ASP A 237 -27.18 -15.41 4.49
N TYR A 238 -27.28 -14.24 5.10
CA TYR A 238 -26.95 -12.95 4.49
C TYR A 238 -25.87 -12.22 5.28
N CYS A 239 -25.16 -11.35 4.57
CA CYS A 239 -24.30 -10.33 5.15
C CYS A 239 -25.02 -8.98 5.07
N ALA A 240 -25.15 -8.27 6.19
CA ALA A 240 -25.58 -6.88 6.18
C ALA A 240 -24.36 -5.96 6.00
N VAL A 241 -24.45 -5.05 5.04
CA VAL A 241 -23.37 -4.14 4.64
C VAL A 241 -23.83 -2.72 4.89
N LYS A 242 -23.07 -1.98 5.71
CA LYS A 242 -23.31 -0.57 5.97
C LYS A 242 -22.06 0.25 5.69
N GLY A 243 -22.18 1.28 4.86
CA GLY A 243 -21.14 2.28 4.64
C GLY A 243 -20.89 3.09 5.92
N ILE A 244 -19.63 3.24 6.29
CA ILE A 244 -19.20 4.04 7.46
C ILE A 244 -18.29 5.20 7.05
N LEU A 245 -17.71 5.16 5.86
CA LEU A 245 -16.94 6.25 5.27
C LEU A 245 -17.05 6.19 3.74
N ASN A 246 -17.29 7.34 3.10
CA ASN A 246 -17.32 7.53 1.65
C ASN A 246 -18.23 6.54 0.88
N SER A 247 -19.27 6.03 1.53
CA SER A 247 -20.33 5.25 0.91
C SER A 247 -21.62 5.37 1.72
N ALA A 248 -22.74 5.50 1.02
CA ALA A 248 -24.08 5.57 1.61
C ALA A 248 -24.79 4.20 1.62
N VAL A 249 -24.09 3.11 1.28
CA VAL A 249 -24.69 1.79 1.16
C VAL A 249 -25.28 1.34 2.50
N ASP A 250 -26.51 0.83 2.47
CA ASP A 250 -27.14 0.11 3.58
C ASP A 250 -27.99 -1.00 2.96
N THR A 251 -27.47 -2.23 2.99
CA THR A 251 -28.07 -3.34 2.24
C THR A 251 -27.74 -4.69 2.84
N ARG A 252 -28.26 -5.75 2.22
CA ARG A 252 -27.89 -7.14 2.49
C ARG A 252 -27.60 -7.87 1.19
N TYR A 253 -26.67 -8.81 1.22
CA TYR A 253 -26.39 -9.70 0.11
C TYR A 253 -26.22 -11.15 0.60
N SER A 254 -26.50 -12.12 -0.26
CA SER A 254 -26.39 -13.55 0.09
C SER A 254 -24.93 -13.95 0.32
N LYS A 255 -24.66 -14.71 1.38
CA LYS A 255 -23.32 -15.26 1.63
C LYS A 255 -22.83 -16.20 0.54
N GLU A 256 -23.74 -16.77 -0.25
CA GLU A 256 -23.40 -17.60 -1.41
C GLU A 256 -22.58 -16.84 -2.47
N LEU A 257 -22.65 -15.50 -2.50
CA LEU A 257 -21.84 -14.67 -3.40
C LEU A 257 -20.37 -14.57 -2.98
N GLY A 258 -20.06 -15.00 -1.75
CA GLY A 258 -18.73 -14.97 -1.17
C GLY A 258 -18.50 -13.84 -0.16
N ARG A 259 -17.23 -13.64 0.17
CA ARG A 259 -16.77 -12.64 1.12
C ARG A 259 -16.82 -11.24 0.49
N PHE A 260 -17.39 -10.29 1.22
CA PHE A 260 -17.41 -8.89 0.82
C PHE A 260 -15.99 -8.34 0.59
N ILE A 261 -15.78 -7.67 -0.54
CA ILE A 261 -14.56 -6.94 -0.87
C ILE A 261 -14.81 -5.44 -0.71
N THR A 262 -15.70 -4.88 -1.54
CA THR A 262 -16.04 -3.46 -1.55
C THR A 262 -17.44 -3.22 -2.13
N CYS A 263 -17.89 -1.96 -2.10
CA CYS A 263 -19.09 -1.50 -2.78
C CYS A 263 -18.81 -0.23 -3.60
N ILE A 264 -19.10 -0.29 -4.90
CA ILE A 264 -18.88 0.79 -5.86
C ILE A 264 -20.20 1.52 -6.08
N ASP A 265 -20.13 2.85 -6.16
CA ASP A 265 -21.28 3.76 -6.32
C ASP A 265 -22.40 3.56 -5.30
N SER A 266 -22.08 2.98 -4.14
CA SER A 266 -23.07 2.54 -3.14
C SER A 266 -24.17 1.62 -3.71
N ARG A 267 -23.90 0.95 -4.84
CA ARG A 267 -24.85 0.14 -5.60
C ARG A 267 -24.32 -1.25 -5.94
N TYR A 268 -23.06 -1.36 -6.36
CA TYR A 268 -22.50 -2.62 -6.83
C TYR A 268 -21.63 -3.24 -5.74
N ILE A 269 -22.07 -4.35 -5.15
CA ILE A 269 -21.24 -5.12 -4.23
C ILE A 269 -20.32 -6.01 -5.03
N ILE A 270 -19.03 -5.96 -4.70
CA ILE A 270 -18.03 -6.89 -5.18
C ILE A 270 -17.78 -7.90 -4.06
N ALA A 271 -18.05 -9.17 -4.33
CA ALA A 271 -17.82 -10.27 -3.41
C ALA A 271 -16.91 -11.32 -4.06
N ARG A 272 -16.03 -11.92 -3.25
CA ARG A 272 -15.06 -12.91 -3.70
C ARG A 272 -15.27 -14.23 -2.98
N TYR A 273 -15.27 -15.31 -3.76
CA TYR A 273 -15.29 -16.67 -3.28
C TYR A 273 -14.08 -17.41 -3.82
N VAL A 274 -13.34 -18.10 -2.95
CA VAL A 274 -12.17 -18.89 -3.34
C VAL A 274 -12.44 -20.34 -2.99
N LEU A 275 -12.49 -21.19 -4.00
CA LEU A 275 -12.52 -22.64 -3.86
C LEU A 275 -11.09 -23.14 -3.93
N SER A 276 -10.62 -23.84 -2.91
CA SER A 276 -9.33 -24.50 -2.95
C SER A 276 -9.44 -25.90 -2.38
N ASP A 277 -8.80 -26.85 -3.05
CA ASP A 277 -8.65 -28.25 -2.61
C ASP A 277 -7.27 -28.53 -2.03
N GLY A 278 -6.46 -27.48 -1.83
CA GLY A 278 -5.09 -27.55 -1.31
C GLY A 278 -4.01 -27.76 -2.39
N VAL A 279 -4.39 -28.09 -3.63
CA VAL A 279 -3.46 -28.17 -4.78
C VAL A 279 -3.74 -27.02 -5.73
N ASP A 280 -5.00 -26.83 -6.08
CA ASP A 280 -5.47 -25.75 -6.95
C ASP A 280 -6.38 -24.80 -6.18
N SER A 281 -6.51 -23.58 -6.72
CA SER A 281 -7.47 -22.60 -6.22
C SER A 281 -8.15 -21.89 -7.38
N PHE A 282 -9.48 -21.89 -7.36
CA PHE A 282 -10.33 -21.17 -8.30
C PHE A 282 -10.92 -19.94 -7.60
N GLU A 283 -10.72 -18.78 -8.20
CA GLU A 283 -11.27 -17.52 -7.72
C GLU A 283 -12.52 -17.16 -8.51
N PHE A 284 -13.61 -16.90 -7.79
CA PHE A 284 -14.87 -16.41 -8.32
C PHE A 284 -15.15 -15.02 -7.75
N ASN A 285 -15.41 -14.07 -8.64
CA ASN A 285 -15.80 -12.72 -8.30
C ASN A 285 -17.24 -12.46 -8.74
N SER A 286 -18.07 -12.04 -7.79
CA SER A 286 -19.49 -11.75 -7.96
C SER A 286 -19.71 -10.24 -7.94
N ILE A 287 -20.37 -9.72 -8.96
CA ILE A 287 -20.93 -8.35 -8.97
C ILE A 287 -22.41 -8.46 -8.68
N TYR A 288 -22.85 -7.87 -7.59
CA TYR A 288 -24.25 -7.81 -7.18
C TYR A 288 -24.78 -6.38 -7.25
N ASP A 289 -25.81 -6.16 -8.06
CA ASP A 289 -26.50 -4.89 -8.16
C ASP A 289 -27.62 -4.80 -7.11
N ILE A 290 -27.43 -3.92 -6.13
CA ILE A 290 -28.37 -3.74 -5.03
C ILE A 290 -29.75 -3.27 -5.50
N GLU A 291 -29.83 -2.47 -6.57
CA GLU A 291 -31.10 -1.92 -7.07
C GLU A 291 -31.93 -2.99 -7.80
N THR A 292 -31.31 -3.67 -8.75
CA THR A 292 -32.00 -4.66 -9.59
C THR A 292 -32.07 -6.04 -8.95
N LYS A 293 -31.33 -6.26 -7.85
CA LYS A 293 -31.14 -7.57 -7.19
C LYS A 293 -30.54 -8.63 -8.11
N SER A 294 -29.95 -8.21 -9.23
CA SER A 294 -29.29 -9.11 -10.18
C SER A 294 -27.83 -9.33 -9.81
N GLN A 295 -27.30 -10.49 -10.19
CA GLN A 295 -25.90 -10.83 -9.97
C GLN A 295 -25.26 -11.35 -11.26
N LYS A 296 -23.96 -11.11 -11.40
CA LYS A 296 -23.10 -11.75 -12.39
C LYS A 296 -21.87 -12.31 -11.70
N ASN A 297 -21.52 -13.54 -12.03
CA ASN A 297 -20.38 -14.24 -11.45
C ASN A 297 -19.33 -14.48 -12.53
N TYR A 298 -18.08 -14.29 -12.17
CA TYR A 298 -16.94 -14.39 -13.06
C TYR A 298 -15.88 -15.27 -12.40
N GLU A 299 -15.38 -16.27 -13.14
CA GLU A 299 -14.25 -17.10 -12.72
C GLU A 299 -12.96 -16.43 -13.22
N CYS A 300 -12.45 -15.48 -12.45
CA CYS A 300 -11.28 -14.69 -12.79
C CYS A 300 -10.72 -13.98 -11.55
N SER A 301 -9.53 -13.41 -11.67
CA SER A 301 -9.03 -12.48 -10.66
C SER A 301 -9.70 -11.11 -10.82
N CYS A 302 -9.73 -10.33 -9.74
CA CYS A 302 -10.31 -9.00 -9.75
C CYS A 302 -9.46 -8.00 -8.96
N THR A 303 -9.33 -6.79 -9.49
CA THR A 303 -8.79 -5.63 -8.77
C THR A 303 -9.74 -4.45 -8.90
N VAL A 304 -9.88 -3.67 -7.82
CA VAL A 304 -10.69 -2.45 -7.80
C VAL A 304 -9.77 -1.24 -7.72
N CYS A 305 -9.97 -0.28 -8.63
CA CYS A 305 -9.25 0.99 -8.70
C CYS A 305 -10.27 2.14 -8.79
N GLY A 306 -10.44 2.89 -7.71
CA GLY A 306 -11.54 3.84 -7.55
C GLY A 306 -12.88 3.16 -7.82
N ASP A 307 -13.64 3.67 -8.78
CA ASP A 307 -14.94 3.14 -9.18
C ASP A 307 -14.87 2.15 -10.35
N THR A 308 -13.66 1.73 -10.71
CA THR A 308 -13.43 0.76 -11.80
C THR A 308 -13.09 -0.62 -11.24
N VAL A 309 -13.80 -1.64 -11.72
CA VAL A 309 -13.49 -3.05 -11.50
C VAL A 309 -12.74 -3.58 -12.72
N VAL A 310 -11.55 -4.14 -12.51
CA VAL A 310 -10.76 -4.79 -13.55
C VAL A 310 -10.75 -6.29 -13.29
N MET A 311 -11.23 -7.07 -14.27
CA MET A 311 -11.26 -8.53 -14.27
C MET A 311 -10.22 -9.06 -15.27
N TYR A 312 -9.42 -10.04 -14.86
CA TYR A 312 -8.33 -10.61 -15.67
C TYR A 312 -8.06 -12.08 -15.36
#